data_AF-A0A933KK03-F1
#
_entry.id   AF-A0A933KK03-F1
#
_cell.length_a   1.000
_cell.length_b   1.000
_cell.length_c   1.000
_cell.angle_alpha   90.00
_cell.angle_beta   90.00
_cell.angle_gamma   90.00
#
_symmetry.space_group_name_H-M   'P 1'
#
loop_
_entity.id
_entity.type
_entity.pdbx_description
1 polymer ?
#
loop_
_entity_poly.entity_id
_entity_poly.type
_entity_poly.pdbx_seq_one_letter_code
_entity_poly.pdbx_strand_id
1 'polypeptide(L)'
;MSEAAVELWGFLSEDVESVREEVERLLGVSFRLHESASIGPYYFAELEDPESDLILRPNVDAGFDEDTDDPDDAFVEPDFPDFSVLLYVERKSEGKPGSGRLAALGTYAQLLLVE
;
A
#
# COMPACT_ATOMS: atom_id res chain seq x y z
N MET A 1 -22.09 -4.63 -9.33
CA MET A 1 -21.02 -3.97 -8.57
C MET A 1 -19.77 -4.23 -9.36
N SER A 2 -19.12 -3.19 -9.86
CA SER A 2 -17.85 -3.29 -10.56
C SER A 2 -16.85 -3.96 -9.62
N GLU A 3 -16.03 -4.89 -10.10
CA GLU A 3 -14.83 -5.29 -9.34
C GLU A 3 -14.05 -4.01 -9.03
N ALA A 4 -13.86 -3.71 -7.74
CA ALA A 4 -12.98 -2.63 -7.35
C ALA A 4 -11.58 -3.01 -7.84
N ALA A 5 -11.03 -2.22 -8.76
CA ALA A 5 -9.67 -2.44 -9.23
C ALA A 5 -8.72 -2.02 -8.11
N VAL A 6 -8.03 -3.00 -7.53
CA VAL A 6 -6.97 -2.76 -6.54
C VAL A 6 -5.66 -2.56 -7.29
N GLU A 7 -5.03 -1.40 -7.10
CA GLU A 7 -3.66 -1.14 -7.56
C GLU A 7 -2.71 -1.24 -6.39
N LEU A 8 -1.58 -1.91 -6.58
CA LEU A 8 -0.56 -2.08 -5.56
C LEU A 8 0.69 -1.27 -5.92
N TRP A 9 1.20 -0.49 -4.98
CA TRP A 9 2.42 0.30 -5.14
C TRP A 9 3.46 -0.11 -4.10
N GLY A 10 4.62 -0.55 -4.55
CA GLY A 10 5.73 -0.96 -3.71
C GLY A 10 6.78 0.13 -3.53
N PHE A 11 7.20 0.35 -2.28
CA PHE A 11 8.28 1.26 -1.90
C PHE A 11 9.48 0.45 -1.38
N LEU A 12 10.69 0.83 -1.79
CA LEU A 12 11.94 0.22 -1.33
C LEU A 12 12.38 0.71 0.07
N SER A 13 11.71 1.74 0.60
CA SER A 13 12.01 2.26 1.94
C SER A 13 11.41 1.35 3.01
N GLU A 14 12.20 1.02 4.03
CA GLU A 14 11.76 0.26 5.21
C GLU A 14 11.00 1.12 6.22
N ASP A 15 11.15 2.45 6.16
CA ASP A 15 10.49 3.38 7.07
C ASP A 15 9.09 3.78 6.54
N VAL A 16 8.07 3.18 7.13
CA VAL A 16 6.65 3.45 6.80
C VAL A 16 6.24 4.89 7.11
N GLU A 17 6.81 5.55 8.11
CA GLU A 17 6.49 6.95 8.44
C GLU A 17 7.00 7.89 7.36
N SER A 18 8.25 7.69 6.94
CA SER A 18 8.84 8.45 5.84
C SER A 18 8.04 8.26 4.55
N VAL A 19 7.61 7.03 4.24
CA VAL A 19 6.74 6.77 3.08
C VAL A 19 5.39 7.46 3.22
N ARG A 20 4.77 7.42 4.41
CA ARG A 20 3.50 8.09 4.70
C ARG A 20 3.58 9.58 4.38
N GLU A 21 4.56 10.28 4.95
CA GLU A 21 4.74 11.72 4.74
C GLU A 21 4.91 12.07 3.25
N GLU A 22 5.66 11.24 2.52
CA GLU A 22 5.87 11.41 1.09
C GLU A 22 4.59 11.20 0.27
N VAL A 23 3.80 10.18 0.59
CA VAL A 23 2.53 9.91 -0.08
C VAL A 23 1.50 11.01 0.23
N GLU A 24 1.41 11.47 1.48
CA GLU A 24 0.56 12.61 1.88
C GLU A 24 0.89 13.85 1.06
N ARG A 25 2.19 14.16 0.94
CA ARG A 25 2.69 15.30 0.17
C ARG A 25 2.39 15.18 -1.32
N LEU A 26 2.56 14.01 -1.91
CA LEU A 26 2.38 13.79 -3.35
C LEU A 26 0.90 13.77 -3.76
N LEU A 27 0.05 13.13 -2.97
CA LEU A 27 -1.37 12.95 -3.29
C LEU A 27 -2.27 14.04 -2.70
N GLY A 28 -1.74 14.82 -1.75
CA GLY A 28 -2.50 15.84 -1.03
C GLY A 28 -3.55 15.25 -0.11
N VAL A 29 -3.21 14.14 0.56
CA VAL A 29 -4.07 13.42 1.51
C VAL A 29 -3.51 13.50 2.92
N SER A 30 -4.28 13.05 3.91
CA SER A 30 -3.79 12.90 5.28
C SER A 30 -4.18 11.52 5.79
N PHE A 31 -3.19 10.70 6.11
CA PHE A 31 -3.41 9.37 6.64
C PHE A 31 -3.82 9.42 8.11
N ARG A 32 -4.65 8.47 8.48
CA ARG A 32 -4.98 8.16 9.87
C ARG A 32 -4.39 6.80 10.20
N LEU A 33 -3.77 6.66 11.37
CA LEU A 33 -3.34 5.37 11.88
C LEU A 33 -4.56 4.57 12.34
N HIS A 34 -4.64 3.33 11.89
CA HIS A 34 -5.60 2.33 12.30
C HIS A 34 -4.86 1.09 12.80
N GLU A 35 -5.49 0.37 13.72
CA GLU A 35 -4.99 -0.92 14.22
C GLU A 35 -6.00 -2.01 13.88
N SER A 36 -5.51 -3.13 13.34
CA SER A 36 -6.30 -4.33 13.07
C SER A 36 -5.66 -5.53 13.75
N ALA A 37 -6.50 -6.36 14.38
CA ALA A 37 -6.05 -7.63 14.94
C ALA A 37 -5.61 -8.64 13.87
N SER A 38 -6.05 -8.47 12.63
CA SER A 38 -5.78 -9.42 11.54
C SER A 38 -4.60 -9.02 10.67
N ILE A 39 -4.32 -7.71 10.53
CA ILE A 39 -3.27 -7.22 9.63
C ILE A 39 -2.28 -6.26 10.32
N GLY A 40 -2.43 -6.04 11.62
CA GLY A 40 -1.58 -5.12 12.37
C GLY A 40 -1.91 -3.63 12.12
N PRO A 41 -0.97 -2.73 12.44
CA PRO A 41 -1.13 -1.29 12.23
C PRO A 41 -1.03 -0.93 10.74
N TYR A 42 -1.89 -0.02 10.29
CA TYR A 42 -1.89 0.49 8.93
C TYR A 42 -2.39 1.94 8.86
N TYR A 43 -2.03 2.63 7.80
CA TYR A 43 -2.44 4.00 7.52
C TYR A 43 -3.57 4.01 6.49
N PHE A 44 -4.65 4.76 6.78
CA PHE A 44 -5.81 4.89 5.90
C PHE A 44 -6.07 6.34 5.49
N ALA A 45 -6.31 6.57 4.21
CA ALA A 45 -6.74 7.86 3.66
C ALA A 45 -7.72 7.66 2.50
N GLU A 46 -8.51 8.69 2.22
CA GLU A 46 -9.39 8.74 1.04
C GLU A 46 -8.80 9.76 0.05
N LEU A 47 -8.76 9.38 -1.23
CA LEU A 47 -8.39 10.24 -2.34
C LEU A 47 -9.65 10.58 -3.14
N GLU A 48 -9.87 11.87 -3.43
CA GLU A 48 -11.08 12.30 -4.15
C GLU A 48 -10.95 12.19 -5.68
N ASP A 49 -9.73 12.29 -6.22
CA ASP A 49 -9.49 12.29 -7.68
C ASP A 49 -8.20 11.52 -8.06
N PRO A 50 -8.30 10.27 -8.54
CA PRO A 50 -9.55 9.50 -8.66
C PRO A 50 -10.14 9.12 -7.28
N GLU A 51 -11.45 8.87 -7.22
CA GLU A 51 -12.11 8.41 -5.99
C GLU A 51 -11.54 7.04 -5.59
N SER A 52 -10.77 6.98 -4.50
CA SER A 52 -10.04 5.78 -4.09
C SER A 52 -9.82 5.74 -2.59
N ASP A 53 -9.82 4.52 -2.04
CA ASP A 53 -9.37 4.25 -0.68
C ASP A 53 -7.89 3.84 -0.71
N LEU A 54 -7.10 4.43 0.19
CA LEU A 54 -5.66 4.24 0.29
C LEU A 54 -5.33 3.53 1.60
N ILE A 55 -4.65 2.39 1.50
CA ILE A 55 -4.13 1.63 2.66
C ILE A 55 -2.62 1.52 2.52
N LEU A 56 -1.87 2.13 3.43
CA LEU A 56 -0.42 2.07 3.49
C LEU A 56 0.02 1.23 4.70
N ARG A 57 0.87 0.23 4.49
CA ARG A 57 1.36 -0.66 5.56
C ARG A 57 2.72 -1.26 5.24
N PRO A 58 3.45 -1.76 6.25
CA PRO A 58 4.62 -2.61 6.01
C PRO A 58 4.23 -3.89 5.25
N ASN A 59 5.13 -4.39 4.40
CA ASN A 59 5.01 -5.69 3.73
C ASN A 59 5.46 -6.86 4.62
N VAL A 60 5.33 -6.73 5.93
CA VAL A 60 5.69 -7.79 6.88
C VAL A 60 4.40 -8.25 7.52
N ASP A 61 4.22 -9.57 7.59
CA ASP A 61 3.06 -10.12 8.29
C ASP A 61 3.19 -9.82 9.79
N ALA A 62 2.17 -9.16 10.34
CA ALA A 62 2.18 -8.73 11.75
C ALA A 62 2.09 -9.92 12.73
N GLY A 63 1.69 -11.09 12.26
CA GLY A 63 1.62 -12.33 13.01
C GLY A 63 2.83 -13.25 12.83
N PHE A 64 3.79 -12.90 11.97
CA PHE A 64 4.97 -13.72 11.71
C PHE A 64 5.89 -13.82 12.94
N ASP A 65 6.28 -15.04 13.28
CA ASP A 65 7.24 -15.38 14.33
C ASP A 65 8.48 -16.05 13.71
N GLU A 66 9.63 -15.36 13.79
CA GLU A 66 10.90 -15.81 13.21
C GLU A 66 11.42 -17.14 13.78
N ASP A 67 10.98 -17.53 14.98
CA ASP A 67 11.40 -18.76 15.65
C ASP A 67 10.52 -19.96 15.26
N THR A 68 9.28 -19.75 14.83
CA THR A 68 8.30 -20.84 14.60
C THR A 68 7.76 -20.95 13.19
N ASP A 69 7.73 -19.86 12.44
CA ASP A 69 7.10 -19.80 11.12
C ASP A 69 8.11 -20.02 9.99
N ASP A 70 7.61 -20.35 8.81
CA ASP A 70 8.46 -20.50 7.61
C ASP A 70 8.89 -19.10 7.13
N PRO A 71 10.18 -18.85 6.84
CA PRO A 71 10.63 -17.56 6.29
C PRO A 71 9.89 -17.12 5.02
N ASP A 72 9.33 -18.08 4.25
CA ASP A 72 8.51 -17.77 3.07
C ASP A 72 7.16 -17.11 3.45
N ASP A 73 6.70 -17.25 4.70
CA ASP A 73 5.47 -16.66 5.24
C ASP A 73 5.70 -15.27 5.90
N ALA A 74 6.91 -14.72 5.81
CA ALA A 74 7.25 -13.44 6.47
C ALA A 74 6.56 -12.21 5.86
N PHE A 75 6.07 -12.31 4.61
CA PHE A 75 5.56 -11.19 3.83
C PHE A 75 4.06 -11.28 3.59
N VAL A 76 3.41 -10.12 3.60
CA VAL A 76 1.99 -9.99 3.23
C VAL A 76 1.78 -10.26 1.74
N GLU A 77 2.65 -9.71 0.90
CA GLU A 77 2.72 -9.96 -0.53
C GLU A 77 4.04 -10.69 -0.86
N PRO A 78 4.05 -12.04 -0.81
CA PRO A 78 5.27 -12.83 -0.99
C PRO A 78 5.84 -12.79 -2.40
N ASP A 79 5.04 -12.37 -3.40
CA ASP A 79 5.51 -12.16 -4.78
C ASP A 79 6.36 -10.89 -4.92
N PHE A 80 6.35 -10.01 -3.89
CA PHE A 80 7.00 -8.71 -3.91
C PHE A 80 7.88 -8.44 -2.66
N PRO A 81 8.79 -9.37 -2.29
CA PRO A 81 9.55 -9.28 -1.03
C PRO A 81 10.57 -8.12 -1.02
N ASP A 82 10.95 -7.61 -2.20
CA ASP A 82 11.88 -6.48 -2.35
C ASP A 82 11.28 -5.14 -1.88
N PHE A 83 9.96 -5.07 -1.69
CA PHE A 83 9.27 -3.84 -1.29
C PHE A 83 8.83 -3.94 0.18
N SER A 84 9.48 -3.17 1.04
CA SER A 84 9.24 -3.20 2.49
C SER A 84 7.95 -2.51 2.91
N VAL A 85 7.43 -1.60 2.09
CA VAL A 85 6.18 -0.86 2.35
C VAL A 85 5.29 -0.91 1.11
N LEU A 86 4.00 -1.14 1.33
CA LEU A 86 2.99 -1.27 0.30
C LEU A 86 1.87 -0.25 0.47
N LEU A 87 1.46 0.34 -0.63
CA LEU A 87 0.25 1.16 -0.74
C LEU A 87 -0.76 0.45 -1.65
N TYR A 88 -1.85 0.00 -1.05
CA TYR A 88 -3.02 -0.51 -1.75
C TYR A 88 -3.94 0.66 -2.08
N VAL A 89 -4.39 0.70 -3.33
CA VAL A 89 -5.28 1.73 -3.85
C VAL A 89 -6.52 1.03 -4.39
N GLU A 90 -7.60 1.04 -3.61
CA GLU A 90 -8.89 0.51 -4.02
C GLU A 90 -9.67 1.59 -4.74
N ARG A 91 -9.81 1.48 -6.06
CA ARG A 91 -10.53 2.47 -6.84
C ARG A 91 -12.04 2.26 -6.78
N LYS A 92 -12.77 3.33 -6.47
CA LYS A 92 -14.24 3.36 -6.49
C LYS A 92 -14.81 3.67 -7.88
N SER A 93 -13.96 4.12 -8.80
CA SER A 93 -14.30 4.48 -10.17
C SER A 93 -13.40 3.79 -11.20
N GLU A 94 -13.92 3.49 -12.39
CA GLU A 94 -13.14 2.94 -13.50
C GLU A 94 -12.03 3.91 -13.97
N GLY A 95 -10.86 3.38 -14.32
CA GLY A 95 -9.74 4.18 -14.80
C GLY A 95 -8.48 3.36 -15.09
N LYS A 96 -7.47 3.98 -15.71
CA LYS A 96 -6.19 3.31 -16.01
C LYS A 96 -5.29 3.26 -14.75
N PRO A 97 -4.62 2.14 -14.46
CA PRO A 97 -3.67 2.08 -13.36
C PRO A 97 -2.60 3.16 -13.38
N GLY A 98 -2.36 3.76 -12.21
CA GLY A 98 -1.42 4.87 -12.03
C GLY A 98 -1.70 6.14 -12.82
N SER A 99 -2.95 6.34 -13.27
CA SER A 99 -3.40 7.63 -13.81
C SER A 99 -3.76 8.65 -12.72
N GLY A 100 -3.95 9.91 -13.11
CA GLY A 100 -4.39 10.97 -12.20
C GLY A 100 -3.29 11.35 -11.21
N ARG A 101 -3.66 11.65 -9.96
CA ARG A 101 -2.68 11.99 -8.90
C ARG A 101 -1.72 10.84 -8.58
N LEU A 102 -2.18 9.60 -8.77
CA LEU A 102 -1.38 8.40 -8.52
C LEU A 102 -0.14 8.32 -9.44
N ALA A 103 -0.15 8.97 -10.60
CA ALA A 103 1.02 9.06 -11.48
C ALA A 103 2.25 9.69 -10.79
N ALA A 104 2.03 10.55 -9.79
CA ALA A 104 3.12 11.18 -9.03
C ALA A 104 3.93 10.18 -8.19
N LEU A 105 3.33 9.03 -7.84
CA LEU A 105 4.00 7.98 -7.06
C LEU A 105 5.13 7.31 -7.84
N GLY A 106 5.06 7.27 -9.18
CA GLY A 106 6.04 6.58 -10.03
C GLY A 106 7.49 7.09 -9.95
N THR A 107 7.73 8.20 -9.23
CA THR A 107 9.09 8.69 -8.93
C THR A 107 9.70 8.02 -7.68
N TYR A 108 8.86 7.48 -6.78
CA TYR A 108 9.24 6.97 -5.45
C TYR A 108 8.81 5.51 -5.21
N ALA A 109 7.84 5.03 -5.97
CA ALA A 109 7.29 3.69 -5.87
C ALA A 109 7.14 3.06 -7.25
N GLN A 110 7.08 1.73 -7.26
CA GLN A 110 6.79 0.94 -8.44
C GLN A 110 5.34 0.46 -8.39
N LEU A 111 4.60 0.63 -9.49
CA LEU A 111 3.30 -0.01 -9.66
C LEU A 111 3.52 -1.52 -9.86
N LEU A 112 2.95 -2.31 -8.97
CA LEU A 112 3.00 -3.77 -8.96
C LEU A 112 1.72 -4.30 -9.60
N LEU A 113 1.87 -5.26 -10.52
CA LEU A 113 0.75 -5.90 -11.19
C LEU A 113 0.48 -7.21 -10.48
N VAL A 114 -0.68 -7.28 -9.81
CA VAL A 114 -1.17 -8.49 -9.15
C VAL A 114 -2.15 -9.16 -10.13
N GLU A 115 -1.92 -10.43 -10.47
CA GLU A 115 -2.75 -11.21 -11.42
C GLU A 115 -3.98 -11.85 -10.77
#